data_AF-A0AAJ7EEA1-F1
#
_entry.id   AF-A0AAJ7EEA1-F1
#
_cell.length_a   1.000
_cell.length_b   1.000
_cell.length_c   1.000
_cell.angle_alpha   90.00
_cell.angle_beta   90.00
_cell.angle_gamma   90.00
#
_symmetry.space_group_name_H-M   'P 1'
#
loop_
_entity.id
_entity.type
_entity.pdbx_description
1 polymer ?
#
loop_
_entity_poly.entity_id
_entity_poly.type
_entity_poly.pdbx_seq_one_letter_code
_entity_poly.pdbx_strand_id
1 'polypeptide(L)'
;MKELIISRTSFQEDELKKIAPTLLEIQQSNRNIESSIAFLSAQNEEYRKKIEKLERQAQEDKKYVTLLEEKIEDIQKSMRKTCFEIKNVPKKDKESKEDLIEMVTNLTKNIGCDVDKNHIKDIYRVRGKKDGARNTPIIVETTSTILKNDILKMSKSFNIRHKTKICAQHLGLRNGEDVPVYVTENLTPKSARLYFLARDLVKSKSYKFCWTAYGKVYVRKDENSAIILISNESQIQPLINKD
;
A
#
# COMPACT_ATOMS: atom_id res chain seq x y z
N MET A 1 -94.68 19.57 -19.09
CA MET A 1 -93.88 19.22 -17.88
C MET A 1 -93.52 17.75 -17.84
N LYS A 2 -94.47 16.80 -18.00
CA LYS A 2 -94.19 15.34 -18.07
C LYS A 2 -93.23 14.93 -19.21
N GLU A 3 -93.44 15.37 -20.45
CA GLU A 3 -92.56 15.02 -21.58
C GLU A 3 -91.12 15.53 -21.41
N LEU A 4 -90.97 16.74 -20.84
CA LEU A 4 -89.66 17.32 -20.55
C LEU A 4 -88.90 16.50 -19.50
N ILE A 5 -89.61 15.95 -18.51
CA ILE A 5 -89.04 15.06 -17.49
C ILE A 5 -88.63 13.74 -18.13
N ILE A 6 -89.49 13.13 -18.96
CA ILE A 6 -89.22 11.86 -19.66
C ILE A 6 -87.99 11.96 -20.57
N SER A 7 -87.92 13.02 -21.38
CA SER A 7 -86.77 13.32 -22.25
C SER A 7 -85.47 13.49 -21.44
N ARG A 8 -85.53 14.15 -20.29
CA ARG A 8 -84.37 14.37 -19.44
C ARG A 8 -83.91 13.07 -18.77
N THR A 9 -84.84 12.22 -18.34
CA THR A 9 -84.52 10.88 -17.81
C THR A 9 -83.96 9.94 -18.87
N SER A 10 -84.47 9.95 -20.11
CA SER A 10 -83.93 9.09 -21.16
C SER A 10 -82.52 9.52 -21.57
N PHE A 11 -82.26 10.82 -21.63
CA PHE A 11 -80.91 11.35 -21.87
C PHE A 11 -79.92 10.97 -20.75
N GLN A 12 -80.37 11.01 -19.50
CA GLN A 12 -79.59 10.55 -18.36
C GLN A 12 -79.31 9.04 -18.39
N GLU A 13 -80.28 8.21 -18.80
CA GLU A 13 -80.09 6.76 -18.98
C GLU A 13 -79.08 6.43 -20.08
N ASP A 14 -79.09 7.16 -21.19
CA ASP A 14 -78.12 6.97 -22.27
C ASP A 14 -76.69 7.38 -21.87
N GLU A 15 -76.53 8.47 -21.10
CA GLU A 15 -75.23 8.85 -20.54
C GLU A 15 -74.76 7.83 -19.49
N LEU A 16 -75.65 7.33 -18.62
CA LEU A 16 -75.35 6.25 -17.67
C LEU A 16 -74.90 4.96 -18.37
N LYS A 17 -75.53 4.60 -19.50
CA LYS A 17 -75.13 3.45 -20.31
C LYS A 17 -73.74 3.60 -20.92
N LYS A 18 -73.29 4.83 -21.25
CA LYS A 18 -71.93 5.10 -21.73
C LYS A 18 -70.89 5.09 -20.61
N ILE A 19 -71.25 5.52 -19.41
CA ILE A 19 -70.35 5.61 -18.24
C ILE A 19 -70.12 4.23 -17.59
N ALA A 20 -71.13 3.36 -17.56
CA ALA A 20 -71.00 2.02 -16.97
C ALA A 20 -69.83 1.16 -17.52
N PRO A 21 -69.63 1.02 -18.85
CA PRO A 21 -68.53 0.23 -19.40
C PRO A 21 -67.15 0.85 -19.12
N THR A 22 -67.03 2.18 -19.16
CA THR A 22 -65.77 2.87 -18.79
C THR A 22 -65.43 2.66 -17.31
N LEU A 23 -66.43 2.63 -16.43
CA LEU A 23 -66.25 2.33 -15.01
C LEU A 23 -65.76 0.89 -14.77
N LEU A 24 -66.25 -0.07 -15.56
CA LEU A 24 -65.78 -1.47 -15.54
C LEU A 24 -64.34 -1.59 -16.05
N GLU A 25 -63.96 -0.88 -17.12
CA GLU A 25 -62.58 -0.83 -17.62
C GLU A 25 -61.62 -0.22 -16.60
N ILE A 26 -62.02 0.88 -15.94
CA ILE A 26 -61.25 1.49 -14.83
C ILE A 26 -61.10 0.50 -13.68
N GLN A 27 -62.17 -0.21 -13.29
CA GLN A 27 -62.12 -1.20 -12.22
C GLN A 27 -61.18 -2.36 -12.56
N GLN A 28 -61.18 -2.81 -13.82
CA GLN A 28 -60.26 -3.85 -14.30
C GLN A 28 -58.82 -3.36 -14.33
N SER A 29 -58.58 -2.12 -14.77
CA SER A 29 -57.26 -1.48 -14.75
C SER A 29 -56.73 -1.37 -13.32
N ASN A 30 -57.55 -0.93 -12.37
CA ASN A 30 -57.17 -0.83 -10.96
C ASN A 30 -56.77 -2.19 -10.37
N ARG A 31 -57.49 -3.27 -10.67
CA ARG A 31 -57.10 -4.63 -10.26
C ARG A 31 -55.74 -5.06 -10.83
N ASN A 32 -55.48 -4.73 -12.10
CA ASN A 32 -54.19 -5.04 -12.75
C ASN A 32 -53.05 -4.22 -12.13
N ILE A 33 -53.31 -2.95 -11.78
CA ILE A 33 -52.37 -2.07 -11.09
C ILE A 33 -52.07 -2.62 -9.69
N GLU A 34 -53.08 -3.01 -8.91
CA GLU A 34 -52.91 -3.62 -7.59
C GLU A 34 -52.04 -4.88 -7.64
N SER A 35 -52.32 -5.76 -8.60
CA SER A 35 -51.51 -6.97 -8.83
C SER A 35 -50.05 -6.64 -9.19
N SER A 36 -49.85 -5.65 -10.07
CA SER A 36 -48.51 -5.18 -10.46
C SER A 36 -47.75 -4.57 -9.28
N ILE A 37 -48.43 -3.78 -8.44
CA ILE A 37 -47.84 -3.18 -7.22
C ILE A 37 -47.46 -4.27 -6.22
N ALA A 38 -48.31 -5.28 -6.01
CA ALA A 38 -48.02 -6.40 -5.12
C ALA A 38 -46.78 -7.18 -5.61
N PHE A 39 -46.69 -7.45 -6.92
CA PHE A 39 -45.54 -8.09 -7.53
C PHE A 39 -44.25 -7.27 -7.40
N LEU A 40 -44.30 -5.97 -7.72
CA LEU A 40 -43.15 -5.06 -7.57
C LEU A 40 -42.71 -4.93 -6.12
N SER A 41 -43.66 -4.90 -5.17
CA SER A 41 -43.35 -4.86 -3.74
C SER A 41 -42.62 -6.12 -3.27
N ALA A 42 -43.06 -7.29 -3.75
CA ALA A 42 -42.38 -8.56 -3.47
C ALA A 42 -40.97 -8.59 -4.07
N GLN A 43 -40.79 -8.14 -5.32
CA GLN A 43 -39.46 -8.05 -5.94
C GLN A 43 -38.55 -7.06 -5.21
N ASN A 44 -39.07 -5.90 -4.81
CA ASN A 44 -38.29 -4.90 -4.08
C ASN A 44 -37.78 -5.46 -2.74
N GLU A 45 -38.61 -6.23 -2.03
CA GLU A 45 -38.18 -6.90 -0.79
C GLU A 45 -37.10 -7.96 -1.06
N GLU A 46 -37.21 -8.72 -2.15
CA GLU A 46 -36.18 -9.68 -2.56
C GLU A 46 -34.86 -8.98 -2.92
N TYR A 47 -34.92 -7.91 -3.71
CA TYR A 47 -33.75 -7.11 -4.07
C TYR A 47 -33.10 -6.47 -2.84
N ARG A 48 -33.90 -5.97 -1.90
CA ARG A 48 -33.39 -5.42 -0.63
C ARG A 48 -32.57 -6.47 0.13
N LYS A 49 -33.11 -7.67 0.30
CA LYS A 49 -32.40 -8.79 0.95
C LYS A 49 -31.12 -9.16 0.20
N LYS A 50 -31.14 -9.15 -1.12
CA LYS A 50 -29.96 -9.45 -1.95
C LYS A 50 -28.89 -8.38 -1.80
N ILE A 51 -29.26 -7.10 -1.79
CA ILE A 51 -28.34 -5.98 -1.56
C ILE A 51 -27.69 -6.11 -0.18
N GLU A 52 -28.48 -6.31 0.88
CA GLU A 52 -27.94 -6.47 2.24
C GLU A 52 -27.00 -7.67 2.39
N LYS A 53 -27.26 -8.76 1.65
CA LYS A 53 -26.35 -9.92 1.60
C LYS A 53 -25.04 -9.57 0.88
N LEU A 54 -25.12 -8.88 -0.26
CA LEU A 54 -23.94 -8.48 -1.03
C LEU A 54 -23.09 -7.46 -0.27
N GLU A 55 -23.68 -6.50 0.43
CA GLU A 55 -22.97 -5.52 1.25
C GLU A 55 -22.22 -6.19 2.41
N ARG A 56 -22.87 -7.15 3.08
CA ARG A 56 -22.21 -7.96 4.12
C ARG A 56 -21.03 -8.75 3.58
N GLN A 57 -21.23 -9.45 2.46
CA GLN A 57 -20.16 -10.21 1.81
C GLN A 57 -19.00 -9.29 1.40
N ALA A 58 -19.28 -8.15 0.78
CA ALA A 58 -18.25 -7.19 0.38
C ALA A 58 -17.42 -6.68 1.57
N GLN A 59 -18.06 -6.49 2.73
CA GLN A 59 -17.36 -6.10 3.96
C GLN A 59 -16.49 -7.23 4.52
N GLU A 60 -16.95 -8.48 4.46
CA GLU A 60 -16.18 -9.65 4.86
C GLU A 60 -14.99 -9.90 3.92
N ASP A 61 -15.21 -9.82 2.61
CA ASP A 61 -14.18 -9.96 1.59
C ASP A 61 -13.10 -8.89 1.76
N LYS A 62 -13.49 -7.62 2.02
CA LYS A 62 -12.53 -6.54 2.29
C LYS A 62 -11.66 -6.82 3.51
N LYS A 63 -12.24 -7.35 4.59
CA LYS A 63 -11.48 -7.77 5.78
C LYS A 63 -10.51 -8.89 5.44
N TYR A 64 -10.96 -9.89 4.67
CA TYR A 64 -10.14 -11.02 4.27
C TYR A 64 -8.98 -10.60 3.36
N VAL A 65 -9.23 -9.73 2.38
CA VAL A 65 -8.18 -9.14 1.52
C VAL A 65 -7.15 -8.41 2.36
N THR A 66 -7.58 -7.57 3.31
CA THR A 66 -6.65 -6.84 4.20
C THR A 66 -5.76 -7.81 4.98
N LEU A 67 -6.34 -8.89 5.53
CA LEU A 67 -5.59 -9.93 6.23
C LEU A 67 -4.58 -10.64 5.33
N LEU A 68 -4.95 -10.94 4.09
CA LEU A 68 -4.04 -11.57 3.12
C LEU A 68 -2.90 -10.64 2.74
N GLU A 69 -3.17 -9.35 2.52
CA GLU A 69 -2.15 -8.34 2.24
C GLU A 69 -1.14 -8.22 3.40
N GLU A 70 -1.61 -8.27 4.65
CA GLU A 70 -0.74 -8.28 5.84
C GLU A 70 0.15 -9.53 5.89
N LYS A 71 -0.42 -10.72 5.64
CA LYS A 71 0.35 -11.97 5.58
C LYS A 71 1.41 -11.95 4.47
N ILE A 72 1.06 -11.43 3.29
CA ILE A 72 2.01 -11.28 2.17
C ILE A 72 3.13 -10.33 2.56
N GLU A 73 2.82 -9.20 3.19
CA GLU A 73 3.82 -8.24 3.65
C GLU A 73 4.80 -8.87 4.66
N ASP A 74 4.31 -9.68 5.60
CA ASP A 74 5.16 -10.36 6.58
C ASP A 74 6.06 -11.42 5.94
N ILE A 75 5.55 -12.16 4.95
CA ILE A 75 6.36 -13.09 4.15
C ILE A 75 7.44 -12.32 3.39
N GLN A 76 7.10 -11.21 2.72
CA GLN A 76 8.07 -10.41 1.97
C GLN A 76 9.16 -9.81 2.89
N LYS A 77 8.79 -9.34 4.09
CA LYS A 77 9.77 -8.91 5.11
C LYS A 77 10.69 -10.06 5.52
N SER A 78 10.14 -11.25 5.73
CA SER A 78 10.92 -12.44 6.08
C SER A 78 11.94 -12.79 4.99
N MET A 79 11.52 -12.78 3.72
CA MET A 79 12.40 -13.05 2.57
C MET A 79 13.54 -12.05 2.42
N ARG A 80 13.37 -10.81 2.91
CA ARG A 80 14.40 -9.75 2.84
C ARG A 80 15.20 -9.60 4.12
N LYS A 81 14.95 -10.43 5.16
CA LYS A 81 15.53 -10.28 6.49
C LYS A 81 17.05 -10.40 6.50
N THR A 82 17.63 -11.13 5.55
CA THR A 82 19.09 -11.29 5.33
C THR A 82 19.66 -10.31 4.31
N CYS A 83 18.82 -9.47 3.71
CA CYS A 83 19.20 -8.60 2.59
C CYS A 83 19.47 -7.16 3.04
N PHE A 84 20.50 -6.56 2.47
CA PHE A 84 20.73 -5.11 2.52
C PHE A 84 20.94 -4.55 1.12
N GLU A 85 20.78 -3.25 1.01
CA GLU A 85 20.85 -2.51 -0.25
C GLU A 85 21.94 -1.46 -0.16
N ILE A 86 22.85 -1.47 -1.13
CA ILE A 86 23.87 -0.44 -1.33
C ILE A 86 23.37 0.48 -2.46
N LYS A 87 22.97 1.70 -2.12
CA LYS A 87 22.38 2.66 -3.05
C LYS A 87 23.43 3.57 -3.66
N ASN A 88 23.09 4.07 -4.85
CA ASN A 88 23.86 5.06 -5.60
C ASN A 88 25.28 4.56 -5.99
N VAL A 89 25.40 3.28 -6.31
CA VAL A 89 26.70 2.70 -6.70
C VAL A 89 26.93 2.91 -8.20
N PRO A 90 28.04 3.54 -8.61
CA PRO A 90 28.41 3.65 -10.02
C PRO A 90 28.49 2.27 -10.69
N LYS A 91 27.98 2.18 -11.91
CA LYS A 91 27.99 0.96 -12.73
C LYS A 91 29.27 0.90 -13.58
N LYS A 92 29.88 -0.28 -13.68
CA LYS A 92 30.90 -0.59 -14.69
C LYS A 92 30.22 -1.13 -15.97
N ASP A 93 30.76 -0.82 -17.15
CA ASP A 93 30.14 -1.21 -18.44
C ASP A 93 30.02 -2.74 -18.61
N LYS A 94 31.02 -3.49 -18.14
CA LYS A 94 31.07 -4.96 -18.14
C LYS A 94 31.24 -5.49 -16.72
N GLU A 95 30.21 -5.31 -15.91
CA GLU A 95 30.22 -5.74 -14.51
C GLU A 95 29.80 -7.22 -14.37
N SER A 96 30.64 -8.01 -13.71
CA SER A 96 30.37 -9.41 -13.34
C SER A 96 29.81 -9.52 -11.92
N LYS A 97 29.37 -10.72 -11.50
CA LYS A 97 29.01 -10.96 -10.09
C LYS A 97 30.24 -10.85 -9.17
N GLU A 98 31.40 -11.26 -9.67
CA GLU A 98 32.68 -11.18 -8.96
C GLU A 98 33.05 -9.73 -8.65
N ASP A 99 32.83 -8.79 -9.59
CA ASP A 99 33.01 -7.35 -9.35
C ASP A 99 32.12 -6.86 -8.19
N LEU A 100 30.86 -7.30 -8.14
CA LEU A 100 29.93 -6.91 -7.08
C LEU A 100 30.39 -7.45 -5.72
N ILE A 101 30.87 -8.69 -5.67
CA ILE A 101 31.41 -9.30 -4.46
C ILE A 101 32.63 -8.52 -3.98
N GLU A 102 33.55 -8.19 -4.89
CA GLU A 102 34.75 -7.41 -4.57
C GLU A 102 34.38 -6.03 -4.01
N MET A 103 33.40 -5.35 -4.60
CA MET A 103 32.90 -4.07 -4.09
C MET A 103 32.38 -4.19 -2.65
N VAL A 104 31.59 -5.23 -2.36
CA VAL A 104 31.04 -5.48 -1.02
C VAL A 104 32.14 -5.82 -0.02
N THR A 105 33.07 -6.69 -0.38
CA THR A 105 34.21 -7.06 0.47
C THR A 105 35.10 -5.84 0.76
N ASN A 106 35.37 -4.99 -0.23
CA ASN A 106 36.10 -3.73 -0.02
C ASN A 106 35.34 -2.80 0.93
N LEU A 107 34.04 -2.60 0.73
CA LEU A 107 33.23 -1.74 1.58
C LEU A 107 33.21 -2.22 3.03
N THR A 108 32.94 -3.50 3.22
CA THR A 108 32.81 -4.13 4.55
C THR A 108 34.14 -4.06 5.31
N LYS A 109 35.25 -4.37 4.64
CA LYS A 109 36.61 -4.20 5.20
C LYS A 109 36.87 -2.75 5.65
N ASN A 110 36.51 -1.76 4.82
CA ASN A 110 36.68 -0.34 5.17
C ASN A 110 35.83 0.12 6.36
N ILE A 111 34.64 -0.46 6.56
CA ILE A 111 33.79 -0.13 7.72
C ILE A 111 34.13 -0.95 8.98
N GLY A 112 35.12 -1.85 8.90
CA GLY A 112 35.58 -2.68 10.01
C GLY A 112 34.77 -3.96 10.24
N CYS A 113 34.17 -4.51 9.18
CA CYS A 113 33.47 -5.79 9.20
C CYS A 113 34.06 -6.68 8.09
N ASP A 114 34.78 -7.74 8.42
CA ASP A 114 35.39 -8.58 7.39
C ASP A 114 34.36 -9.56 6.81
N VAL A 115 34.05 -9.42 5.52
CA VAL A 115 33.04 -10.22 4.82
C VAL A 115 33.67 -10.85 3.58
N ASP A 116 33.80 -12.18 3.63
CA ASP A 116 34.25 -12.98 2.49
C ASP A 116 33.09 -13.37 1.55
N LYS A 117 33.43 -14.06 0.46
CA LYS A 117 32.45 -14.60 -0.51
C LYS A 117 31.48 -15.61 0.11
N ASN A 118 31.90 -16.43 1.07
CA ASN A 118 31.07 -17.47 1.69
C ASN A 118 29.95 -16.88 2.55
N HIS A 119 30.11 -15.65 3.02
CA HIS A 119 29.10 -14.91 3.74
C HIS A 119 28.01 -14.31 2.84
N ILE A 120 28.19 -14.31 1.52
CA ILE A 120 27.24 -13.78 0.53
C ILE A 120 26.52 -14.95 -0.13
N LYS A 121 25.20 -15.02 0.09
CA LYS A 121 24.34 -16.06 -0.49
C LYS A 121 23.92 -15.72 -1.93
N ASP A 122 23.56 -14.47 -2.18
CA ASP A 122 23.30 -13.96 -3.53
C ASP A 122 23.58 -12.47 -3.60
N ILE A 123 23.87 -11.99 -4.81
CA ILE A 123 24.18 -10.61 -5.09
C ILE A 123 23.78 -10.25 -6.52
N TYR A 124 23.10 -9.12 -6.66
CA TYR A 124 22.68 -8.62 -7.96
C TYR A 124 22.48 -7.12 -7.95
N ARG A 125 22.61 -6.53 -9.14
CA ARG A 125 22.33 -5.11 -9.36
C ARG A 125 20.87 -4.91 -9.78
N VAL A 126 20.22 -3.93 -9.18
CA VAL A 126 18.84 -3.56 -9.52
C VAL A 126 18.86 -2.69 -10.78
N ARG A 127 17.99 -2.99 -11.74
CA ARG A 127 17.85 -2.20 -12.96
C ARG A 127 17.41 -0.78 -12.64
N GLY A 128 18.06 0.21 -13.24
CA GLY A 128 17.67 1.61 -13.13
C GLY A 128 16.33 1.88 -13.79
N LYS A 129 15.61 2.90 -13.32
CA LYS A 129 14.31 3.32 -13.90
C LYS A 129 14.45 3.95 -15.29
N LYS A 130 15.62 4.54 -15.59
CA LYS A 130 15.95 5.14 -16.88
C LYS A 130 16.99 4.28 -17.57
N ASP A 131 16.86 4.14 -18.89
CA ASP A 131 17.91 3.50 -19.69
C ASP A 131 19.20 4.31 -19.58
N GLY A 132 20.34 3.62 -19.45
CA GLY A 132 21.64 4.25 -19.22
C GLY A 132 21.87 4.85 -17.82
N ALA A 133 21.08 4.50 -16.80
CA ALA A 133 21.32 4.99 -15.44
C ALA A 133 22.74 4.65 -14.94
N ARG A 134 23.56 5.69 -14.74
CA ARG A 134 24.98 5.56 -14.36
C ARG A 134 25.19 4.94 -12.97
N ASN A 135 24.30 5.26 -12.02
CA ASN A 135 24.36 4.75 -10.65
C ASN A 135 23.10 3.96 -10.35
N THR A 136 23.25 2.74 -9.85
CA THR A 136 22.13 1.85 -9.53
C THR A 136 22.39 1.10 -8.21
N PRO A 137 21.35 0.63 -7.52
CA PRO A 137 21.53 -0.12 -6.29
C PRO A 137 22.06 -1.53 -6.50
N ILE A 138 22.81 -2.04 -5.54
CA ILE A 138 23.19 -3.45 -5.41
C ILE A 138 22.44 -4.04 -4.22
N ILE A 139 21.78 -5.17 -4.43
CA ILE A 139 21.18 -5.97 -3.35
C ILE A 139 22.13 -7.10 -3.01
N VAL A 140 22.37 -7.28 -1.72
CA VAL A 140 23.23 -8.32 -1.18
C VAL A 140 22.42 -9.14 -0.19
N GLU A 141 22.32 -10.45 -0.42
CA GLU A 141 21.78 -11.41 0.53
C GLU A 141 22.94 -12.05 1.30
N THR A 142 22.93 -11.89 2.62
CA THR A 142 23.93 -12.49 3.51
C THR A 142 23.49 -13.87 4.00
N THR A 143 24.42 -14.67 4.51
CA THR A 143 24.10 -15.97 5.12
C THR A 143 23.28 -15.87 6.40
N SER A 144 23.37 -14.76 7.14
CA SER A 144 22.64 -14.59 8.40
C SER A 144 22.14 -13.16 8.62
N THR A 145 21.00 -13.04 9.30
CA THR A 145 20.45 -11.73 9.69
C THR A 145 21.38 -10.99 10.65
N ILE A 146 22.16 -11.71 11.47
CA ILE A 146 23.11 -11.14 12.42
C ILE A 146 24.18 -10.37 11.65
N LEU A 147 24.81 -11.01 10.66
CA LEU A 147 25.84 -10.38 9.82
C LEU A 147 25.29 -9.14 9.10
N LYS A 148 24.10 -9.25 8.49
CA LYS A 148 23.44 -8.08 7.87
C LYS A 148 23.29 -6.91 8.85
N ASN A 149 22.85 -7.19 10.07
CA ASN A 149 22.63 -6.15 11.08
C ASN A 149 23.95 -5.53 11.56
N ASP A 150 25.01 -6.33 11.68
CA ASP A 150 26.34 -5.84 12.02
C ASP A 150 26.89 -4.94 10.91
N ILE A 151 26.77 -5.32 9.64
CA ILE A 151 27.15 -4.49 8.49
C ILE A 151 26.40 -3.14 8.52
N LEU A 152 25.08 -3.15 8.75
CA LEU A 152 24.28 -1.92 8.85
C LEU A 152 24.70 -1.04 10.03
N LYS A 153 24.98 -1.64 11.20
CA LYS A 153 25.45 -0.94 12.39
C LYS A 153 26.83 -0.33 12.19
N MET A 154 27.76 -1.07 11.60
CA MET A 154 29.11 -0.59 11.30
C MET A 154 29.09 0.50 10.23
N SER A 155 28.23 0.38 9.22
CA SER A 155 28.04 1.43 8.21
C SER A 155 27.54 2.75 8.83
N LYS A 156 26.56 2.69 9.73
CA LYS A 156 26.09 3.87 10.49
C LYS A 156 27.19 4.44 11.39
N SER A 157 27.90 3.58 12.11
CA SER A 157 29.00 3.97 13.01
C SER A 157 30.17 4.62 12.26
N PHE A 158 30.51 4.10 11.07
CA PHE A 158 31.51 4.68 10.19
C PHE A 158 31.13 6.12 9.82
N ASN A 159 29.89 6.33 9.37
CA ASN A 159 29.37 7.64 9.01
C ASN A 159 29.26 8.60 10.20
N ILE A 160 29.19 8.13 11.44
CA ILE A 160 29.20 9.00 12.63
C ILE A 160 30.63 9.39 12.99
N ARG A 161 31.56 8.41 12.98
CA ARG A 161 32.95 8.60 13.44
C ARG A 161 33.84 9.34 12.46
N HIS A 162 33.56 9.27 11.16
CA HIS A 162 34.40 9.86 10.13
C HIS A 162 33.77 11.11 9.52
N LYS A 163 34.65 12.08 9.19
CA LYS A 163 34.27 13.28 8.42
C LYS A 163 33.83 12.88 7.01
N THR A 164 34.61 12.03 6.36
CA THR A 164 34.27 11.42 5.06
C THR A 164 33.25 10.31 5.26
N LYS A 165 32.11 10.41 4.58
CA LYS A 165 31.05 9.39 4.60
C LYS A 165 31.37 8.29 3.60
N ILE A 166 30.67 7.17 3.72
CA ILE A 166 30.77 6.06 2.76
C ILE A 166 30.53 6.59 1.34
N CYS A 167 31.47 6.29 0.45
CA CYS A 167 31.49 6.74 -0.94
C CYS A 167 32.03 5.62 -1.85
N ALA A 168 32.02 5.86 -3.17
CA ALA A 168 32.47 4.90 -4.18
C ALA A 168 33.91 4.39 -3.96
N GLN A 169 34.82 5.21 -3.42
CA GLN A 169 36.19 4.78 -3.11
C GLN A 169 36.23 3.64 -2.09
N HIS A 170 35.31 3.61 -1.12
CA HIS A 170 35.22 2.53 -0.13
C HIS A 170 34.79 1.20 -0.76
N LEU A 171 34.15 1.22 -1.92
CA LEU A 171 33.85 0.02 -2.73
C LEU A 171 35.05 -0.40 -3.61
N GLY A 172 36.19 0.30 -3.55
CA GLY A 172 37.33 0.10 -4.44
C GLY A 172 37.21 0.81 -5.79
N LEU A 173 36.19 1.64 -6.01
CA LEU A 173 36.01 2.41 -7.24
C LEU A 173 36.81 3.71 -7.15
N ARG A 174 38.03 3.72 -7.70
CA ARG A 174 38.98 4.86 -7.60
C ARG A 174 38.97 5.80 -8.81
N ASN A 175 38.29 5.44 -9.89
CA ASN A 175 38.43 6.11 -11.19
C ASN A 175 37.34 7.19 -11.43
N GLY A 176 36.87 7.89 -10.40
CA GLY A 176 35.83 8.90 -10.53
C GLY A 176 35.70 9.81 -9.31
N GLU A 177 34.82 10.81 -9.40
CA GLU A 177 34.44 11.67 -8.28
C GLU A 177 33.95 10.85 -7.08
N ASP A 178 34.11 11.39 -5.86
CA ASP A 178 33.65 10.77 -4.62
C ASP A 178 32.12 10.71 -4.53
N VAL A 179 31.52 9.76 -5.25
CA VAL A 179 30.08 9.55 -5.27
C VAL A 179 29.64 8.99 -3.91
N PRO A 180 28.71 9.64 -3.20
CA PRO A 180 28.22 9.14 -1.92
C PRO A 180 27.42 7.86 -2.10
N VAL A 181 27.67 6.89 -1.23
CA VAL A 181 27.04 5.56 -1.27
C VAL A 181 26.32 5.32 0.05
N TYR A 182 25.10 4.77 -0.02
CA TYR A 182 24.26 4.59 1.15
C TYR A 182 23.97 3.12 1.39
N VAL A 183 24.40 2.60 2.54
CA VAL A 183 24.08 1.23 2.97
C VAL A 183 22.79 1.27 3.79
N THR A 184 21.75 0.60 3.30
CA THR A 184 20.41 0.61 3.89
C THR A 184 19.81 -0.78 3.95
N GLU A 185 18.79 -0.96 4.78
CA GLU A 185 18.04 -2.21 4.82
C GLU A 185 17.21 -2.38 3.53
N ASN A 186 17.12 -3.60 2.99
CA ASN A 186 16.28 -3.88 1.83
C ASN A 186 14.80 -4.01 2.27
N LEU A 187 14.10 -2.88 2.34
CA LEU A 187 12.70 -2.83 2.74
C LEU A 187 11.76 -3.30 1.63
N THR A 188 10.59 -3.81 2.01
CA THR A 188 9.47 -4.00 1.07
C THR A 188 9.00 -2.65 0.52
N PRO A 189 8.28 -2.61 -0.62
CA PRO A 189 7.70 -1.36 -1.13
C PRO A 189 6.83 -0.65 -0.10
N LYS A 190 5.97 -1.38 0.63
CA LYS A 190 5.13 -0.85 1.70
C LYS A 190 5.97 -0.27 2.84
N SER A 191 6.96 -1.00 3.34
CA SER A 191 7.81 -0.53 4.43
C SER A 191 8.70 0.65 4.02
N ALA A 192 9.17 0.71 2.76
CA ALA A 192 9.90 1.85 2.22
C ALA A 192 9.02 3.10 2.12
N ARG A 193 7.76 2.93 1.69
CA ARG A 193 6.75 4.00 1.67
C ARG A 193 6.43 4.52 3.06
N LEU A 194 6.22 3.62 4.03
CA LEU A 194 6.04 4.00 5.44
C LEU A 194 7.25 4.73 6.01
N TYR A 195 8.46 4.27 5.70
CA TYR A 195 9.68 4.94 6.14
C TYR A 195 9.82 6.34 5.54
N PHE A 196 9.47 6.52 4.26
CA PHE A 196 9.45 7.83 3.62
C PHE A 196 8.50 8.78 4.36
N LEU A 197 7.25 8.36 4.60
CA LEU A 197 6.26 9.16 5.33
C LEU A 197 6.68 9.45 6.77
N ALA A 198 7.19 8.44 7.48
CA ALA A 198 7.65 8.59 8.86
C ALA A 198 8.83 9.55 8.99
N ARG A 199 9.66 9.69 7.95
CA ARG A 199 10.74 10.69 7.94
C ARG A 199 10.23 12.11 7.82
N ASP A 200 9.05 12.33 7.25
CA ASP A 200 8.47 13.68 7.19
C ASP A 200 8.08 14.19 8.59
N LEU A 201 7.71 13.29 9.52
CA LEU A 201 7.51 13.61 10.94
C LEU A 201 8.79 14.13 11.63
N VAL A 202 9.95 13.68 11.17
CA VAL A 202 11.25 14.17 11.68
C VAL A 202 11.62 15.49 11.04
N LYS A 203 11.33 15.67 9.74
CA LYS A 203 11.54 16.93 9.05
C LYS A 203 10.66 18.06 9.59
N SER A 204 9.42 17.75 9.97
CA SER A 204 8.51 18.70 10.62
C SER A 204 8.89 19.01 12.08
N LYS A 205 9.93 18.36 12.62
CA LYS A 205 10.39 18.44 14.02
C LYS A 205 9.39 17.95 15.07
N SER A 206 8.31 17.28 14.66
CA SER A 206 7.35 16.65 15.56
C SER A 206 7.94 15.41 16.26
N TYR A 207 8.91 14.74 15.62
CA TYR A 207 9.64 13.60 16.16
C TYR A 207 11.16 13.77 15.99
N LYS A 208 11.96 13.42 16.99
CA LYS A 208 13.43 13.48 16.89
C LYS A 208 14.03 12.29 16.14
N PHE A 209 13.43 11.11 16.26
CA PHE A 209 14.06 9.87 15.76
C PHE A 209 13.12 9.09 14.83
N CYS A 210 13.67 8.60 13.73
CA CYS A 210 13.03 7.67 12.80
C CYS A 210 14.06 6.70 12.25
N TRP A 211 13.79 5.39 12.34
CA TRP A 211 14.71 4.36 11.87
C TRP A 211 13.97 3.10 11.43
N THR A 212 14.70 2.21 10.76
CA THR A 212 14.23 0.88 10.39
C THR A 212 14.99 -0.20 11.15
N ALA A 213 14.31 -1.29 11.48
CA ALA A 213 14.94 -2.50 11.98
C ALA A 213 14.08 -3.72 11.63
N TYR A 214 14.69 -4.75 11.04
CA TYR A 214 14.02 -5.99 10.64
C TYR A 214 12.84 -5.75 9.68
N GLY A 215 12.99 -4.81 8.76
CA GLY A 215 11.93 -4.43 7.82
C GLY A 215 10.77 -3.66 8.44
N LYS A 216 10.85 -3.28 9.72
CA LYS A 216 9.84 -2.47 10.42
C LYS A 216 10.31 -1.03 10.59
N VAL A 217 9.36 -0.10 10.63
CA VAL A 217 9.61 1.34 10.72
C VAL A 217 9.23 1.84 12.12
N TYR A 218 10.15 2.55 12.76
CA TYR A 218 9.96 3.06 14.12
C TYR A 218 10.18 4.56 14.16
N VAL A 219 9.39 5.24 15.00
CA VAL A 219 9.57 6.64 15.33
C VAL A 219 9.57 6.84 16.84
N ARG A 220 10.24 7.89 17.30
CA ARG A 220 10.28 8.27 18.72
C ARG A 220 10.35 9.79 18.86
N LYS A 221 9.46 10.36 19.67
CA LYS A 221 9.31 11.83 19.78
C LYS A 221 10.56 12.46 20.38
N ASP A 222 11.01 11.95 21.52
CA ASP A 222 12.24 12.36 22.20
C ASP A 222 12.85 11.19 22.99
N GLU A 223 13.92 11.47 23.74
CA GLU A 223 14.69 10.49 24.52
C GLU A 223 13.90 9.86 25.67
N ASN A 224 12.76 10.44 26.07
CA ASN A 224 11.92 9.99 27.19
C ASN A 224 10.61 9.35 26.70
N SER A 225 10.22 9.59 25.46
CA SER A 225 8.98 9.07 24.87
C SER A 225 9.07 7.59 24.51
N ALA A 226 7.91 6.94 24.40
CA ALA A 226 7.82 5.56 23.93
C ALA A 226 8.19 5.44 22.44
N ILE A 227 8.71 4.27 22.05
CA ILE A 227 8.96 3.92 20.65
C ILE A 227 7.64 3.50 20.01
N ILE A 228 7.32 4.09 18.86
CA ILE A 228 6.10 3.80 18.10
C ILE A 228 6.46 3.02 16.84
N LEU A 229 5.83 1.87 16.64
CA LEU A 229 5.89 1.10 15.40
C LEU A 229 4.86 1.65 14.40
N ILE A 230 5.32 2.04 13.22
CA ILE A 230 4.47 2.41 12.09
C ILE A 230 4.23 1.17 11.23
N SER A 231 3.01 0.64 11.27
CA SER A 231 2.56 -0.52 10.50
C SER A 231 1.65 -0.16 9.33
N ASN A 232 1.00 1.02 9.37
CA ASN A 232 0.11 1.50 8.32
C ASN A 232 0.23 3.01 8.09
N GLU A 233 -0.21 3.48 6.92
CA GLU A 233 -0.17 4.91 6.57
C GLU A 233 -1.14 5.74 7.43
N SER A 234 -2.27 5.16 7.83
CA SER A 234 -3.28 5.83 8.66
C SER A 234 -2.76 6.25 10.03
N GLN A 235 -1.72 5.60 10.55
CA GLN A 235 -1.04 6.00 11.78
C GLN A 235 -0.23 7.29 11.63
N ILE A 236 0.16 7.70 10.42
CA ILE A 236 1.03 8.87 10.23
C ILE A 236 0.26 10.17 10.52
N GLN A 237 -0.97 10.30 10.02
CA GLN A 237 -1.71 11.56 10.10
C GLN A 237 -2.07 12.01 11.53
N PRO A 238 -2.52 11.12 12.43
CA PRO A 238 -2.72 11.46 13.85
C PRO A 238 -1.43 11.85 14.57
N LEU A 239 -0.24 11.43 14.08
CA LEU A 239 1.04 11.77 14.69
C LEU A 239 1.55 13.15 14.24
N ILE A 240 1.09 13.66 13.09
CA ILE A 240 1.36 15.03 12.63
C ILE A 240 0.59 16.04 13.51
N ASN A 241 -0.67 15.72 13.83
CA ASN A 241 -1.59 16.66 14.49
C ASN A 241 -1.56 16.59 16.03
N LYS A 242 -0.54 15.96 16.63
CA LYS A 242 -0.44 15.74 18.08
C LYS A 242 0.37 16.83 18.82
N ASP A 243 0.41 18.02 18.24
CA ASP A 243 0.96 19.22 18.86
C ASP A 243 -0.07 19.89 19.77
#